data_AF-K0ILK0-F1
#
_entry.id   AF-K0ILK0-F1
#
_cell.length_a   1.000
_cell.length_b   1.000
_cell.length_c   1.000
_cell.angle_alpha   90.00
_cell.angle_beta   90.00
_cell.angle_gamma   90.00
#
_symmetry.space_group_name_H-M   'P 1'
#
loop_
_entity.id
_entity.type
_entity.pdbx_description
1 polymer ?
#
loop_
_entity_poly.entity_id
_entity_poly.type
_entity_poly.pdbx_seq_one_letter_code
_entity_poly.pdbx_strand_id
1 'polypeptide(L)'
;MATQTSIYPHEVGRDLIPELATRVYSSQLDSFREAISNAFDEGSKQVALAITKDRIVIEDWGGGIKDYDEFRKFGQASKKSRKGEIIGEKGLGKLSLLNLGRTVRFETNNSSIGMRFYMTLAGFTKPEYGKAGSFLSHRGTKITVTKLANTVDTSEVASYLRKAFGLRLVRGADITINGEPVKPRFAFDPKETLLFRLKHNIDVTGNVRFSEGGKGAVDVYIDHVFVTSLEVDMRRKFEGGSTAMILHQRHQGTISFKTKFTRSSLSSFDNML
;
A
#
# COMPACT_ATOMS: atom_id res chain seq x y z
N MET A 1 27.05 33.03 17.00
CA MET A 1 27.59 31.70 16.65
C MET A 1 26.41 30.75 16.48
N ALA A 2 26.18 30.25 15.26
CA ALA A 2 25.08 29.32 15.00
C ALA A 2 25.51 27.91 15.42
N THR A 3 24.80 27.32 16.38
CA THR A 3 24.96 25.94 16.81
C THR A 3 24.53 25.01 15.67
N GLN A 4 25.49 24.31 15.06
CA GLN A 4 25.21 23.18 14.17
C GLN A 4 24.60 22.05 15.00
N THR A 5 23.30 21.81 14.83
CA THR A 5 22.64 20.62 15.33
C THR A 5 23.13 19.43 14.49
N SER A 6 24.05 18.63 15.03
CA SER A 6 24.47 17.39 14.39
C SER A 6 23.30 16.40 14.37
N ILE A 7 22.78 16.12 13.17
CA ILE A 7 21.81 15.05 12.96
C ILE A 7 22.61 13.75 12.95
N TYR A 8 22.61 13.02 14.07
CA TYR A 8 23.17 11.67 14.11
C TYR A 8 22.20 10.71 13.40
N PRO A 9 22.61 10.03 12.32
CA PRO A 9 21.79 8.97 11.75
C PRO A 9 21.75 7.81 12.74
N HIS A 10 20.62 7.65 13.44
CA HIS A 10 20.39 6.49 14.27
C HIS A 10 20.19 5.26 13.38
N GLU A 11 21.18 4.38 13.34
CA GLU A 11 20.94 3.01 12.90
C GLU A 11 20.07 2.34 13.97
N VAL A 12 18.87 1.91 13.56
CA VAL A 12 17.98 1.16 14.44
C VAL A 12 18.72 -0.08 14.93
N GLY A 13 18.86 -0.22 16.25
CA GLY A 13 19.50 -1.37 16.89
C GLY A 13 18.87 -2.67 16.41
N ARG A 14 19.69 -3.72 16.26
CA ARG A 14 19.26 -5.05 15.77
C ARG A 14 18.06 -5.61 16.56
N ASP A 15 17.92 -5.21 17.82
CA ASP A 15 16.85 -5.62 18.73
C ASP A 15 15.47 -5.02 18.42
N LEU A 16 15.39 -3.98 17.58
CA LEU A 16 14.11 -3.36 17.22
C LEU A 16 13.43 -4.06 16.04
N ILE A 17 14.16 -4.83 15.23
CA ILE A 17 13.60 -5.55 14.08
C ILE A 17 12.55 -6.58 14.52
N PRO A 18 12.80 -7.44 15.54
CA PRO A 18 11.79 -8.34 16.07
C PRO A 18 10.55 -7.60 16.57
N GLU A 19 10.74 -6.51 17.30
CA GLU A 19 9.63 -5.72 17.88
C GLU A 19 8.80 -5.03 16.78
N LEU A 20 9.43 -4.47 15.76
CA LEU A 20 8.74 -3.82 14.65
C LEU A 20 8.04 -4.81 13.72
N ALA A 21 8.68 -5.94 13.43
CA ALA A 21 8.07 -6.99 12.59
C ALA A 21 6.81 -7.56 13.27
N THR A 22 6.90 -7.87 14.57
CA THR A 22 5.82 -8.55 15.31
C THR A 22 4.71 -7.62 15.79
N ARG A 23 5.00 -6.38 16.20
CA ARG A 23 3.99 -5.48 16.80
C ARG A 23 3.33 -4.51 15.83
N VAL A 24 3.99 -4.13 14.73
CA VAL A 24 3.46 -3.11 13.80
C VAL A 24 2.52 -3.71 12.75
N TYR A 25 2.77 -4.94 12.33
CA TYR A 25 1.98 -5.61 11.30
C TYR A 25 1.33 -6.85 11.90
N SER A 26 0.05 -6.75 12.26
CA SER A 26 -0.71 -7.85 12.85
C SER A 26 -1.22 -8.85 11.81
N SER A 27 -1.24 -8.48 10.53
CA SER A 27 -1.80 -9.30 9.45
C SER A 27 -0.77 -9.66 8.39
N GLN A 28 -0.74 -10.94 7.99
CA GLN A 28 0.04 -11.41 6.84
C GLN A 28 -0.44 -10.77 5.53
N LEU A 29 -1.73 -10.43 5.44
CA LEU A 29 -2.32 -9.79 4.27
C LEU A 29 -1.72 -8.39 4.03
N ASP A 30 -1.43 -7.65 5.11
CA ASP A 30 -0.78 -6.35 5.01
C ASP A 30 0.64 -6.45 4.43
N SER A 31 1.35 -7.55 4.65
CA SER A 31 2.67 -7.77 4.05
C SER A 31 2.59 -7.85 2.53
N PHE A 32 1.55 -8.50 1.99
CA PHE A 32 1.31 -8.51 0.54
C PHE A 32 0.93 -7.11 0.03
N ARG A 33 0.04 -6.40 0.73
CA ARG A 33 -0.35 -5.02 0.36
C ARG A 33 0.86 -4.11 0.32
N GLU A 34 1.73 -4.18 1.31
CA GLU A 34 2.91 -3.34 1.41
C GLU A 34 3.94 -3.65 0.31
N ALA A 35 4.20 -4.93 0.03
CA ALA A 35 5.12 -5.33 -1.04
C ALA A 35 4.64 -4.86 -2.42
N ILE A 36 3.35 -5.05 -2.73
CA ILE A 36 2.73 -4.62 -3.99
C ILE A 36 2.70 -3.08 -4.08
N SER A 37 2.39 -2.40 -2.98
CA SER A 37 2.42 -0.93 -2.93
C SER A 37 3.82 -0.39 -3.25
N ASN A 38 4.87 -0.98 -2.67
CA ASN A 38 6.24 -0.59 -2.96
C ASN A 38 6.64 -0.86 -4.42
N ALA A 39 6.17 -1.95 -5.03
CA ALA A 39 6.37 -2.22 -6.45
C ALA A 39 5.75 -1.11 -7.33
N PHE A 40 4.53 -0.69 -7.02
CA PHE A 40 3.86 0.38 -7.76
C PHE A 40 4.48 1.77 -7.49
N ASP A 41 4.92 2.07 -6.27
CA ASP A 41 5.67 3.29 -5.94
C ASP A 41 6.97 3.39 -6.76
N GLU A 42 7.59 2.25 -7.08
CA GLU A 42 8.76 2.15 -7.96
C GLU A 42 8.40 2.12 -9.45
N GLY A 43 7.14 2.41 -9.79
CA GLY A 43 6.65 2.57 -11.16
C GLY A 43 6.33 1.26 -11.88
N SER A 44 6.27 0.13 -11.17
CA SER A 44 5.80 -1.10 -11.79
C SER A 44 4.35 -0.97 -12.23
N LYS A 45 3.99 -1.58 -13.36
CA LYS A 45 2.59 -1.77 -13.78
C LYS A 45 2.08 -3.18 -13.49
N GLN A 46 3.00 -4.10 -13.22
CA GLN A 46 2.75 -5.52 -13.08
C GLN A 46 3.39 -6.05 -11.80
N VAL A 47 2.65 -6.85 -11.04
CA VAL A 47 3.21 -7.61 -9.92
C VAL A 47 2.74 -9.05 -10.02
N ALA A 48 3.67 -9.99 -10.00
CA ALA A 48 3.39 -11.42 -10.02
C ALA A 48 3.67 -12.03 -8.65
N LEU A 49 2.70 -12.78 -8.15
CA LEU A 49 2.81 -13.55 -6.92
C LEU A 49 2.82 -15.04 -7.27
N ALA A 50 3.76 -15.79 -6.71
CA ALA A 50 3.72 -17.24 -6.69
C ALA A 50 3.71 -17.73 -5.25
N ILE A 51 2.60 -18.34 -4.83
CA ILE A 51 2.37 -18.83 -3.47
C ILE A 51 2.32 -20.35 -3.53
N THR A 52 3.26 -20.97 -2.83
CA THR A 52 3.36 -22.43 -2.67
C THR A 52 3.41 -22.77 -1.18
N LYS A 53 3.37 -24.06 -0.85
CA LYS A 53 3.46 -24.50 0.55
C LYS A 53 4.76 -24.08 1.24
N ASP A 54 5.86 -24.01 0.50
CA ASP A 54 7.19 -23.83 1.09
C ASP A 54 7.77 -22.42 0.90
N ARG A 55 7.22 -21.66 -0.05
CA ARG A 55 7.70 -20.32 -0.38
C ARG A 55 6.63 -19.42 -0.98
N ILE A 56 6.84 -18.13 -0.82
CA ILE A 56 6.13 -17.04 -1.48
C ILE A 56 7.14 -16.28 -2.33
N VAL A 57 6.81 -15.99 -3.58
CA VAL A 57 7.60 -15.12 -4.46
C VAL A 57 6.72 -13.94 -4.85
N ILE A 58 7.26 -12.73 -4.73
CA ILE A 58 6.64 -11.48 -5.17
C ILE A 58 7.63 -10.82 -6.13
N GLU A 59 7.23 -10.59 -7.37
CA GLU A 59 8.10 -10.12 -8.44
C GLU A 59 7.46 -8.93 -9.16
N ASP A 60 8.22 -7.85 -9.32
CA ASP A 60 7.79 -6.63 -10.00
C ASP A 60 8.75 -6.23 -11.11
N TRP A 61 8.26 -5.41 -12.06
CA TRP A 61 9.01 -4.88 -13.19
C TRP A 61 9.26 -3.37 -13.06
N GLY A 62 9.40 -2.89 -11.84
CA GLY A 62 9.62 -1.48 -11.52
C GLY A 62 11.07 -1.04 -11.60
N GLY A 63 11.40 0.00 -10.82
CA GLY A 63 12.71 0.65 -10.84
C GLY A 63 13.89 -0.18 -10.32
N GLY A 64 13.63 -1.21 -9.52
CA GLY A 64 14.64 -1.95 -8.76
C GLY A 64 15.22 -1.13 -7.60
N ILE A 65 16.01 -1.79 -6.75
CA ILE A 65 16.67 -1.14 -5.60
C ILE A 65 17.93 -0.42 -6.11
N LYS A 66 18.06 0.87 -5.78
CA LYS A 66 19.19 1.69 -6.22
C LYS A 66 20.37 1.65 -5.25
N ASP A 67 20.07 1.75 -3.97
CA ASP A 67 21.07 1.88 -2.91
C ASP A 67 20.70 0.92 -1.77
N TYR A 68 21.60 -0.02 -1.48
CA TYR A 68 21.42 -0.99 -0.40
C TYR A 68 21.47 -0.33 0.99
N ASP A 69 22.35 0.65 1.19
CA ASP A 69 22.52 1.34 2.46
C ASP A 69 21.32 2.24 2.77
N GLU A 70 20.72 2.85 1.75
CA GLU A 70 19.43 3.52 1.90
C GLU A 70 18.31 2.50 2.18
N PHE A 71 18.26 1.40 1.41
CA PHE A 71 17.24 0.39 1.55
C PHE A 71 17.18 -0.22 2.95
N ARG A 72 18.32 -0.49 3.58
CA ARG A 72 18.39 -1.10 4.93
C ARG A 72 18.04 -0.13 6.07
N LYS A 73 18.07 1.19 5.84
CA LYS A 73 17.69 2.17 6.87
C LYS A 73 16.21 2.09 7.18
N PHE A 74 15.85 2.39 8.43
CA PHE A 74 14.47 2.37 8.93
C PHE A 74 14.09 3.76 9.41
N GLY A 75 12.82 4.13 9.30
CA GLY A 75 12.30 5.38 9.88
C GLY A 75 12.74 6.67 9.16
N GLN A 76 13.50 6.59 8.06
CA GLN A 76 13.79 7.75 7.22
C GLN A 76 12.72 7.88 6.14
N ALA A 77 12.03 9.01 6.11
CA ALA A 77 11.21 9.43 4.97
C ALA A 77 12.14 9.89 3.83
N SER A 78 12.84 8.93 3.21
CA SER A 78 13.79 9.22 2.12
C SER A 78 13.08 9.39 0.77
N LYS A 79 11.82 8.97 0.64
CA LYS A 79 10.98 9.22 -0.55
C LYS A 79 10.47 10.67 -0.64
N LYS A 80 11.33 11.67 -0.40
CA LYS A 80 11.06 13.05 -0.79
C LYS A 80 11.45 13.19 -2.27
N SER A 81 10.50 13.55 -3.14
CA SER A 81 10.70 14.10 -4.51
C SER A 81 10.45 13.25 -5.77
N ARG A 82 9.61 12.20 -5.75
CA ARG A 82 9.07 11.68 -7.03
C ARG A 82 7.65 12.20 -7.26
N LYS A 83 7.40 12.81 -8.42
CA LYS A 83 6.05 13.18 -8.90
C LYS A 83 5.25 11.88 -9.11
N GLY A 84 4.53 11.44 -8.10
CA GLY A 84 3.71 10.22 -8.12
C GLY A 84 3.05 9.94 -6.77
N GLU A 85 2.02 9.10 -6.78
CA GLU A 85 1.37 8.58 -5.58
C GLU A 85 2.33 7.60 -4.87
N ILE A 86 2.80 7.96 -3.68
CA ILE A 86 3.74 7.17 -2.89
C ILE A 86 3.03 6.71 -1.63
N ILE A 87 2.84 5.40 -1.48
CA ILE A 87 2.10 4.81 -0.35
C ILE A 87 3.03 4.53 0.85
N GLY A 88 4.31 4.23 0.61
CA GLY A 88 5.25 3.84 1.67
C GLY A 88 6.18 4.96 2.14
N GLU A 89 5.89 5.62 3.27
CA GLU A 89 6.68 6.77 3.76
C GLU A 89 7.76 6.45 4.81
N LYS A 90 7.62 5.39 5.62
CA LYS A 90 8.45 5.22 6.85
C LYS A 90 9.58 4.20 6.73
N GLY A 91 9.73 3.55 5.58
CA GLY A 91 10.74 2.52 5.36
C GLY A 91 10.59 1.26 6.23
N LEU A 92 9.47 1.09 6.94
CA LEU A 92 9.19 -0.07 7.79
C LEU A 92 8.49 -1.19 7.03
N GLY A 93 7.90 -0.89 5.87
CA GLY A 93 7.09 -1.82 5.10
C GLY A 93 7.77 -3.14 4.77
N LYS A 94 9.05 -3.09 4.40
CA LYS A 94 9.87 -4.27 4.12
C LYS A 94 9.96 -5.25 5.30
N LEU A 95 9.85 -4.79 6.56
CA LEU A 95 9.89 -5.66 7.74
C LEU A 95 8.66 -6.56 7.86
N SER A 96 7.52 -6.12 7.32
CA SER A 96 6.29 -6.92 7.30
C SER A 96 6.48 -8.26 6.57
N LEU A 97 7.46 -8.37 5.68
CA LEU A 97 7.77 -9.62 4.97
C LEU A 97 8.25 -10.72 5.93
N LEU A 98 8.80 -10.38 7.09
CA LEU A 98 9.18 -11.34 8.13
C LEU A 98 7.97 -11.99 8.81
N ASN A 99 6.76 -11.44 8.66
CA ASN A 99 5.51 -12.08 9.11
C ASN A 99 5.05 -13.19 8.17
N LEU A 100 5.54 -13.19 6.93
CA LEU A 100 5.26 -14.24 5.96
C LEU A 100 6.20 -15.44 6.16
N GLY A 101 7.45 -15.21 6.59
CA GLY A 101 8.41 -16.27 6.85
C GLY A 101 9.74 -15.76 7.40
N ARG A 102 10.58 -16.71 7.86
CA ARG A 102 11.79 -16.39 8.62
C ARG A 102 12.96 -15.90 7.78
N THR A 103 12.92 -16.09 6.46
CA THR A 103 14.01 -15.72 5.57
C THR A 103 13.46 -15.09 4.31
N VAL A 104 13.83 -13.82 4.08
CA VAL A 104 13.43 -13.04 2.92
C VAL A 104 14.66 -12.78 2.07
N ARG A 105 14.66 -13.25 0.83
CA ARG A 105 15.69 -12.99 -0.17
C ARG A 105 15.22 -11.89 -1.10
N PHE A 106 16.07 -10.91 -1.35
CA PHE A 106 15.88 -9.86 -2.34
C PHE A 106 16.84 -10.10 -3.49
N GLU A 107 16.31 -10.16 -4.70
CA GLU A 107 17.06 -10.16 -5.96
C GLU A 107 16.54 -8.98 -6.76
N THR A 108 17.42 -8.12 -7.26
CA THR A 108 17.00 -6.87 -7.91
C THR A 108 17.96 -6.46 -8.99
N ASN A 109 17.42 -5.76 -9.97
CA ASN A 109 18.16 -5.24 -11.11
C ASN A 109 17.58 -3.86 -11.45
N ASN A 110 18.41 -2.83 -11.33
CA ASN A 110 18.00 -1.44 -11.62
C ASN A 110 18.49 -0.95 -13.00
N SER A 111 18.87 -1.89 -13.88
CA SER A 111 19.50 -1.68 -15.19
C SER A 111 20.97 -1.27 -15.15
N SER A 112 21.51 -0.84 -14.01
CA SER A 112 22.94 -0.54 -13.83
C SER A 112 23.67 -1.64 -13.06
N ILE A 113 23.05 -2.09 -11.97
CA ILE A 113 23.61 -3.12 -11.08
C ILE A 113 22.57 -4.19 -10.76
N GLY A 114 23.06 -5.42 -10.60
CA GLY A 114 22.32 -6.50 -9.96
C GLY A 114 22.72 -6.61 -8.50
N MET A 115 21.76 -6.82 -7.61
CA MET A 115 22.04 -7.11 -6.19
C MET A 115 21.25 -8.31 -5.70
N ARG A 116 21.88 -9.09 -4.80
CA ARG A 116 21.23 -10.13 -4.01
C ARG A 116 21.60 -9.99 -2.53
N PHE A 117 20.61 -10.03 -1.65
CA PHE A 117 20.82 -10.02 -0.20
C PHE A 117 19.65 -10.65 0.54
N TYR A 118 19.83 -10.86 1.84
CA TYR A 118 18.83 -11.51 2.69
C TYR A 118 18.47 -10.62 3.87
N MET A 119 17.24 -10.79 4.36
CA MET A 119 16.72 -10.22 5.58
C MET A 119 16.18 -11.34 6.47
N THR A 120 16.53 -11.28 7.75
CA THR A 120 16.03 -12.15 8.82
C THR A 120 15.74 -11.30 10.05
N LEU A 121 15.24 -11.92 11.13
CA LEU A 121 15.09 -11.24 12.42
C LEU A 121 16.41 -10.70 12.99
N ALA A 122 17.56 -11.26 12.58
CA ALA A 122 18.88 -10.77 12.98
C ALA A 122 19.37 -9.55 12.17
N GLY A 123 18.61 -9.13 11.15
CA GLY A 123 18.94 -8.03 10.25
C GLY A 123 19.25 -8.46 8.82
N PHE A 124 19.96 -7.59 8.10
CA PHE A 124 20.34 -7.79 6.70
C PHE A 124 21.73 -8.40 6.55
N THR A 125 21.90 -9.27 5.56
CA THR A 125 23.24 -9.74 5.14
C THR A 125 23.92 -8.67 4.28
N LYS A 126 25.25 -8.72 4.18
CA LYS A 126 25.97 -7.93 3.16
C LYS A 126 25.44 -8.28 1.77
N PRO A 127 25.27 -7.29 0.87
CA PRO A 127 24.79 -7.54 -0.47
C PRO A 127 25.89 -8.14 -1.35
N GLU A 128 25.49 -9.10 -2.17
CA GLU A 128 26.28 -9.55 -3.30
C GLU A 128 25.95 -8.67 -4.50
N TYR A 129 26.99 -8.04 -5.08
CA TYR A 129 26.85 -7.20 -6.26
C TYR A 129 27.23 -7.97 -7.52
N GLY A 130 26.51 -7.68 -8.59
CA GLY A 130 26.73 -8.24 -9.92
C GLY A 130 26.40 -7.22 -11.00
N LYS A 131 26.65 -7.60 -12.25
CA LYS A 131 26.20 -6.80 -13.40
C LYS A 131 24.67 -6.80 -13.45
N ALA A 132 24.09 -5.83 -14.16
CA ALA A 132 22.67 -5.89 -14.49
C ALA A 132 22.34 -7.25 -15.13
N GLY A 133 21.25 -7.88 -14.69
CA GLY A 133 20.88 -9.23 -15.15
C GLY A 133 21.43 -10.39 -14.32
N SER A 134 22.46 -10.20 -13.48
CA SER A 134 23.17 -11.32 -12.82
C SER A 134 22.32 -12.11 -11.81
N PHE A 135 21.37 -11.46 -11.15
CA PHE A 135 20.48 -12.12 -10.17
C PHE A 135 19.00 -12.06 -10.57
N LEU A 136 18.64 -11.11 -11.44
CA LEU A 136 17.31 -10.92 -11.97
C LEU A 136 17.42 -10.46 -13.42
N SER A 137 16.86 -11.23 -14.35
CA SER A 137 17.04 -11.05 -15.79
C SER A 137 16.35 -9.80 -16.35
N HIS A 138 15.31 -9.31 -15.67
CA HIS A 138 14.61 -8.08 -16.01
C HIS A 138 14.88 -6.97 -14.98
N ARG A 139 14.54 -5.73 -15.33
CA ARG A 139 14.54 -4.62 -14.38
C ARG A 139 13.40 -4.82 -13.36
N GLY A 140 13.68 -4.59 -12.08
CA GLY A 140 12.70 -4.68 -11.00
C GLY A 140 13.24 -5.37 -9.76
N THR A 141 12.35 -5.95 -8.96
CA THR A 141 12.70 -6.67 -7.72
C THR A 141 11.93 -7.97 -7.63
N LYS A 142 12.62 -9.02 -7.18
CA LYS A 142 12.06 -10.31 -6.81
C LYS A 142 12.33 -10.56 -5.34
N ILE A 143 11.27 -10.75 -4.58
CA ILE A 143 11.27 -11.03 -3.15
C ILE A 143 10.86 -12.49 -2.98
N THR A 144 11.73 -13.30 -2.40
CA THR A 144 11.42 -14.70 -2.09
C THR A 144 11.40 -14.89 -0.58
N VAL A 145 10.24 -15.23 -0.04
CA VAL A 145 10.06 -15.58 1.37
C VAL A 145 10.03 -17.09 1.52
N THR A 146 10.84 -17.61 2.44
CA THR A 146 10.94 -19.04 2.76
C THR A 146 10.83 -19.26 4.27
N LYS A 147 10.68 -20.53 4.68
CA LYS A 147 10.38 -20.91 6.07
C LYS A 147 9.14 -20.17 6.55
N LEU A 148 8.05 -20.41 5.83
CA LEU A 148 6.79 -19.69 6.03
C LEU A 148 6.31 -19.84 7.47
N ALA A 149 5.80 -18.74 8.02
CA ALA A 149 5.30 -18.72 9.39
C ALA A 149 3.97 -19.50 9.50
N ASN A 150 3.13 -19.42 8.47
CA ASN A 150 1.84 -20.09 8.38
C ASN A 150 1.57 -20.51 6.93
N THR A 151 0.62 -21.43 6.74
CA THR A 151 0.02 -21.70 5.42
C THR A 151 -0.72 -20.46 4.93
N VAL A 152 -0.57 -20.12 3.65
CA VAL A 152 -1.25 -18.97 3.04
C VAL A 152 -2.40 -19.46 2.16
N ASP A 153 -3.62 -19.02 2.47
CA ASP A 153 -4.77 -19.24 1.60
C ASP A 153 -4.72 -18.26 0.42
N THR A 154 -4.49 -18.81 -0.77
CA THR A 154 -4.37 -18.03 -2.01
C THR A 154 -5.68 -17.32 -2.35
N SER A 155 -6.83 -17.90 -2.02
CA SER A 155 -8.15 -17.31 -2.27
C SER A 155 -8.42 -16.12 -1.36
N GLU A 156 -7.98 -16.20 -0.11
CA GLU A 156 -8.04 -15.10 0.85
C GLU A 156 -7.16 -13.94 0.39
N VAL A 157 -5.91 -14.22 0.01
CA VAL A 157 -5.00 -13.20 -0.56
C VAL A 157 -5.62 -12.56 -1.80
N ALA A 158 -6.17 -13.35 -2.73
CA ALA A 158 -6.82 -12.82 -3.92
C ALA A 158 -8.01 -11.91 -3.59
N SER A 159 -8.86 -12.32 -2.66
CA SER A 159 -10.03 -11.54 -2.19
C SER A 159 -9.59 -10.22 -1.54
N TYR A 160 -8.55 -10.29 -0.71
CA TYR A 160 -7.99 -9.12 -0.06
C TYR A 160 -7.35 -8.15 -1.05
N LEU A 161 -6.49 -8.62 -1.96
CA LEU A 161 -5.82 -7.80 -2.96
C LEU A 161 -6.81 -7.15 -3.92
N ARG A 162 -7.87 -7.86 -4.29
CA ARG A 162 -8.99 -7.33 -5.07
C ARG A 162 -9.65 -6.13 -4.41
N LYS A 163 -9.80 -6.15 -3.08
CA LYS A 163 -10.32 -5.01 -2.31
C LYS A 163 -9.25 -3.92 -2.18
N ALA A 164 -8.04 -4.30 -1.78
CA ALA A 164 -6.94 -3.40 -1.48
C ALA A 164 -6.54 -2.52 -2.67
N PHE A 165 -6.49 -3.11 -3.87
CA PHE A 165 -6.02 -2.47 -5.10
C PHE A 165 -7.11 -2.26 -6.14
N GLY A 166 -8.39 -2.34 -5.77
CA GLY A 166 -9.53 -2.27 -6.70
C GLY A 166 -9.46 -1.08 -7.67
N LEU A 167 -9.12 0.11 -7.15
CA LEU A 167 -8.96 1.33 -7.95
C LEU A 167 -7.75 1.26 -8.90
N ARG A 168 -6.62 0.68 -8.47
CA ARG A 168 -5.44 0.51 -9.34
C ARG A 168 -5.70 -0.52 -10.44
N LEU A 169 -6.40 -1.61 -10.12
CA LEU A 169 -6.77 -2.66 -11.06
C LEU A 169 -7.66 -2.10 -12.19
N VAL A 170 -8.68 -1.28 -11.88
CA VAL A 170 -9.50 -0.65 -12.94
C VAL A 170 -8.76 0.41 -13.75
N ARG A 171 -7.66 0.95 -13.22
CA ARG A 171 -6.77 1.89 -13.93
C ARG A 171 -5.65 1.18 -14.69
N GLY A 172 -5.72 -0.14 -14.81
CA GLY A 172 -4.81 -0.95 -15.64
C GLY A 172 -3.57 -1.48 -14.93
N ALA A 173 -3.52 -1.45 -13.59
CA ALA A 173 -2.53 -2.22 -12.86
C ALA A 173 -2.81 -3.72 -13.02
N ASP A 174 -1.75 -4.50 -13.20
CA ASP A 174 -1.81 -5.95 -13.35
C ASP A 174 -1.23 -6.64 -12.10
N ILE A 175 -2.04 -7.46 -11.46
CA ILE A 175 -1.63 -8.29 -10.32
C ILE A 175 -2.05 -9.72 -10.65
N THR A 176 -1.10 -10.65 -10.62
CA THR A 176 -1.37 -12.08 -10.81
C THR A 176 -0.97 -12.87 -9.57
N ILE A 177 -1.71 -13.95 -9.29
CA ILE A 177 -1.37 -14.91 -8.23
C ILE A 177 -1.40 -16.31 -8.83
N ASN A 178 -0.27 -17.01 -8.79
CA ASN A 178 -0.09 -18.32 -9.41
C ASN A 178 -0.49 -18.35 -10.90
N GLY A 179 -0.24 -17.24 -11.61
CA GLY A 179 -0.60 -17.05 -13.02
C GLY A 179 -2.02 -16.53 -13.25
N GLU A 180 -2.89 -16.54 -12.24
CA GLU A 180 -4.27 -16.08 -12.37
C GLU A 180 -4.41 -14.58 -12.07
N PRO A 181 -5.09 -13.79 -12.92
CA PRO A 181 -5.24 -12.36 -12.72
C PRO A 181 -6.20 -12.03 -11.57
N VAL A 182 -5.81 -11.09 -10.71
CA VAL A 182 -6.67 -10.51 -9.67
C VAL A 182 -7.61 -9.50 -10.32
N LYS A 183 -8.83 -9.93 -10.61
CA LYS A 183 -9.87 -9.06 -11.19
C LYS A 183 -10.55 -8.21 -10.12
N PRO A 184 -10.88 -6.93 -10.38
CA PRO A 184 -11.62 -6.07 -9.46
C PRO A 184 -13.01 -6.65 -9.15
N ARG A 185 -13.50 -6.49 -7.91
CA ARG A 185 -14.79 -7.05 -7.46
C ARG A 185 -15.98 -6.30 -8.03
N PHE A 186 -15.83 -4.99 -8.15
CA PHE A 186 -16.86 -4.09 -8.59
C PHE A 186 -16.38 -3.43 -9.87
N ALA A 187 -17.31 -3.08 -10.75
CA ALA A 187 -17.03 -2.09 -11.77
C ALA A 187 -16.79 -0.77 -11.05
N PHE A 188 -15.60 -0.52 -10.50
CA PHE A 188 -15.26 0.83 -10.02
C PHE A 188 -15.35 1.76 -11.23
N ASP A 189 -15.96 2.94 -11.07
CA ASP A 189 -15.80 3.95 -12.11
C ASP A 189 -14.36 4.45 -12.02
N PRO A 190 -13.53 4.24 -13.05
CA PRO A 190 -12.15 4.72 -13.04
C PRO A 190 -12.07 6.26 -13.04
N LYS A 191 -13.17 6.96 -13.36
CA LYS A 191 -13.28 8.42 -13.31
C LYS A 191 -13.78 8.84 -11.94
N GLU A 192 -12.86 9.15 -11.04
CA GLU A 192 -13.21 9.74 -9.75
C GLU A 192 -13.74 11.16 -9.93
N THR A 193 -14.83 11.50 -9.24
CA THR A 193 -15.37 12.87 -9.21
C THR A 193 -14.90 13.60 -7.95
N LEU A 194 -14.68 14.91 -8.03
CA LEU A 194 -14.40 15.72 -6.85
C LEU A 194 -15.67 15.77 -6.00
N LEU A 195 -15.60 15.27 -4.76
CA LEU A 195 -16.72 15.30 -3.82
C LEU A 195 -16.69 16.57 -2.99
N PHE A 196 -15.54 16.88 -2.39
CA PHE A 196 -15.31 18.09 -1.62
C PHE A 196 -13.81 18.36 -1.45
N ARG A 197 -13.48 19.59 -1.02
CA ARG A 197 -12.11 20.01 -0.74
C ARG A 197 -11.95 20.25 0.76
N LEU A 198 -10.95 19.62 1.37
CA LEU A 198 -10.57 19.86 2.76
C LEU A 198 -9.70 21.13 2.86
N LYS A 199 -9.46 21.58 4.10
CA LYS A 199 -8.48 22.64 4.39
C LYS A 199 -7.11 22.27 3.79
N HIS A 200 -6.35 23.28 3.38
CA HIS A 200 -5.06 23.13 2.68
C HIS A 200 -5.15 22.54 1.26
N ASN A 201 -6.28 22.74 0.57
CA ASN A 201 -6.47 22.33 -0.83
C ASN A 201 -6.29 20.83 -1.08
N ILE A 202 -6.64 20.00 -0.10
CA ILE A 202 -6.65 18.55 -0.29
C ILE A 202 -7.99 18.17 -0.91
N ASP A 203 -7.94 17.72 -2.15
CA ASP A 203 -9.12 17.21 -2.86
C ASP A 203 -9.49 15.81 -2.35
N VAL A 204 -10.77 15.65 -2.05
CA VAL A 204 -11.38 14.35 -1.75
C VAL A 204 -12.23 13.97 -2.96
N THR A 205 -11.79 12.95 -3.68
CA THR A 205 -12.44 12.44 -4.87
C THR A 205 -13.14 11.13 -4.57
N GLY A 206 -14.02 10.68 -5.44
CA GLY A 206 -14.74 9.45 -5.18
C GLY A 206 -15.87 9.15 -6.13
N ASN A 207 -16.53 8.03 -5.81
CA ASN A 207 -17.71 7.55 -6.49
C ASN A 207 -18.79 7.28 -5.45
N VAL A 208 -19.98 7.83 -5.67
CA VAL A 208 -21.15 7.60 -4.82
C VAL A 208 -22.11 6.70 -5.56
N ARG A 209 -22.54 5.61 -4.92
CA ARG A 209 -23.53 4.68 -5.45
C ARG A 209 -24.68 4.51 -4.49
N PHE A 210 -25.87 4.56 -5.06
CA PHE A 210 -27.09 4.27 -4.33
C PHE A 210 -27.46 2.80 -4.54
N SER A 211 -27.78 2.11 -3.45
CA SER A 211 -28.33 0.76 -3.48
C SER A 211 -29.64 0.71 -2.71
N GLU A 212 -30.64 0.03 -3.26
CA GLU A 212 -31.85 -0.32 -2.52
C GLU A 212 -31.48 -1.38 -1.48
N GLY A 213 -31.72 -1.14 -0.17
CA GLY A 213 -31.45 -2.16 0.85
C GLY A 213 -30.92 -1.72 2.22
N GLY A 214 -30.81 -0.44 2.53
CA GLY A 214 -30.83 -0.02 3.93
C GLY A 214 -29.48 0.05 4.67
N LYS A 215 -28.35 -0.25 4.02
CA LYS A 215 -27.02 -0.17 4.66
C LYS A 215 -26.03 0.54 3.74
N GLY A 216 -25.64 1.76 4.11
CA GLY A 216 -24.55 2.49 3.46
C GLY A 216 -23.20 2.10 4.05
N ALA A 217 -22.19 1.99 3.21
CA ALA A 217 -20.81 1.79 3.64
C ALA A 217 -19.91 2.79 2.91
N VAL A 218 -18.96 3.38 3.63
CA VAL A 218 -17.95 4.26 3.06
C VAL A 218 -16.62 3.53 3.02
N ASP A 219 -16.16 3.19 1.83
CA ASP A 219 -14.81 2.66 1.66
C ASP A 219 -13.82 3.81 1.46
N VAL A 220 -12.82 3.88 2.33
CA VAL A 220 -11.80 4.92 2.31
C VAL A 220 -10.54 4.38 1.68
N TYR A 221 -10.04 5.10 0.68
CA TYR A 221 -8.79 4.84 -0.02
C TYR A 221 -7.85 6.04 0.15
N ILE A 222 -6.56 5.76 0.29
CA ILE A 222 -5.49 6.77 0.25
C ILE A 222 -4.51 6.30 -0.83
N ASP A 223 -4.19 7.18 -1.78
CA ASP A 223 -3.31 6.87 -2.92
C ASP A 223 -3.74 5.59 -3.69
N HIS A 224 -5.05 5.45 -3.87
CA HIS A 224 -5.75 4.31 -4.48
C HIS A 224 -5.57 2.96 -3.77
N VAL A 225 -5.18 2.95 -2.50
CA VAL A 225 -5.11 1.75 -1.66
C VAL A 225 -6.17 1.81 -0.57
N PHE A 226 -6.95 0.73 -0.42
CA PHE A 226 -7.98 0.63 0.60
C PHE A 226 -7.38 0.72 2.01
N VAL A 227 -8.00 1.52 2.87
CA VAL A 227 -7.61 1.71 4.27
C VAL A 227 -8.65 1.11 5.21
N THR A 228 -9.92 1.49 5.05
CA THR A 228 -10.98 1.04 5.96
C THR A 228 -12.37 1.21 5.35
N SER A 229 -13.35 0.50 5.91
CA SER A 229 -14.78 0.63 5.60
C SER A 229 -15.48 1.21 6.84
N LEU A 230 -16.28 2.26 6.66
CA LEU A 230 -17.12 2.83 7.71
C LEU A 230 -18.58 2.49 7.42
N GLU A 231 -19.26 1.79 8.32
CA GLU A 231 -20.70 1.64 8.21
C GLU A 231 -21.39 2.96 8.53
N VAL A 232 -22.33 3.36 7.66
CA VAL A 232 -23.16 4.55 7.87
C VAL A 232 -24.49 4.09 8.44
N ASP A 233 -24.74 4.42 9.71
CA ASP A 233 -26.04 4.19 10.33
C ASP A 233 -27.09 5.12 9.69
N MET A 234 -27.94 4.53 8.86
CA MET A 234 -28.98 5.25 8.14
C MET A 234 -30.22 5.57 8.98
N ARG A 235 -30.27 5.12 10.26
CA ARG A 235 -31.34 5.50 11.19
C ARG A 235 -31.23 6.95 11.64
N ARG A 236 -30.06 7.56 11.51
CA ARG A 236 -29.96 9.03 11.43
C ARG A 236 -30.56 9.41 10.09
N LYS A 237 -31.79 9.93 10.09
CA LYS A 237 -32.52 10.34 8.87
C LYS A 237 -31.62 11.17 7.95
N PHE A 238 -31.07 10.51 6.94
CA PHE A 238 -30.57 11.16 5.74
C PHE A 238 -31.76 11.17 4.78
N GLU A 239 -32.23 12.34 4.38
CA GLU A 239 -33.22 12.41 3.30
C GLU A 239 -32.53 11.95 2.01
N GLY A 240 -32.96 10.81 1.47
CA GLY A 240 -32.49 10.24 0.22
C GLY A 240 -31.54 9.03 0.36
N GLY A 241 -32.11 7.83 0.19
CA GLY A 241 -31.40 6.61 -0.26
C GLY A 241 -30.28 6.05 0.63
N SER A 242 -29.93 4.78 0.39
CA SER A 242 -28.75 4.15 1.03
C SER A 242 -27.50 4.50 0.21
N THR A 243 -26.53 5.16 0.82
CA THR A 243 -25.35 5.67 0.11
C THR A 243 -24.12 4.82 0.40
N ALA A 244 -23.56 4.18 -0.63
CA ALA A 244 -22.19 3.68 -0.60
C ALA A 244 -21.27 4.77 -1.18
N MET A 245 -20.31 5.26 -0.39
CA MET A 245 -19.41 6.34 -0.81
C MET A 245 -17.97 5.84 -0.82
N ILE A 246 -17.30 5.95 -1.94
CA ILE A 246 -15.86 5.70 -2.01
C ILE A 246 -15.18 7.05 -1.81
N LEU A 247 -14.41 7.22 -0.74
CA LEU A 247 -13.62 8.43 -0.49
C LEU A 247 -12.16 8.14 -0.84
N HIS A 248 -11.59 8.98 -1.70
CA HIS A 248 -10.19 8.95 -2.07
C HIS A 248 -9.50 10.25 -1.67
N GLN A 249 -8.40 10.15 -0.93
CA GLN A 249 -7.57 11.29 -0.53
C GLN A 249 -6.21 11.22 -1.21
N ARG A 250 -5.78 12.32 -1.84
CA ARG A 250 -4.49 12.41 -2.56
C ARG A 250 -3.27 12.84 -1.72
N HIS A 251 -3.36 12.93 -0.40
CA HIS A 251 -2.23 13.25 0.50
C HIS A 251 -2.53 12.82 1.95
N GLN A 252 -1.51 12.45 2.75
CA GLN A 252 -1.70 12.06 4.15
C GLN A 252 -2.12 13.23 5.05
N GLY A 253 -3.27 13.08 5.72
CA GLY A 253 -3.74 13.97 6.78
C GLY A 253 -4.78 13.24 7.64
N THR A 254 -4.91 13.61 8.92
CA THR A 254 -5.89 12.99 9.82
C THR A 254 -7.31 13.35 9.38
N ILE A 255 -8.06 12.36 8.88
CA ILE A 255 -9.50 12.52 8.64
C ILE A 255 -10.22 12.33 9.98
N SER A 256 -10.65 13.43 10.59
CA SER A 256 -11.62 13.40 11.69
C SER A 256 -12.99 13.80 11.16
N PHE A 257 -13.91 12.83 11.07
CA PHE A 257 -15.33 13.13 10.87
C PHE A 257 -15.94 13.61 12.19
N LYS A 258 -15.90 14.92 12.45
CA LYS A 258 -16.81 15.54 13.43
C LYS A 258 -18.10 15.92 12.71
N THR A 259 -18.99 14.97 12.55
CA THR A 259 -20.33 15.24 12.05
C THR A 259 -21.18 15.85 13.16
N LYS A 260 -21.32 17.18 13.18
CA LYS A 260 -22.39 17.88 13.88
C LYS A 260 -23.40 18.31 12.81
N PHE A 261 -24.42 17.49 12.58
CA PHE A 261 -25.52 17.85 11.69
C PHE A 261 -26.57 18.61 12.50
N THR A 262 -26.72 19.91 12.22
CA THR A 262 -27.84 20.73 12.71
C THR A 262 -28.94 20.79 11.65
N ARG A 263 -30.17 20.87 12.12
CA ARG A 263 -31.43 20.51 11.46
C ARG A 263 -31.91 21.47 10.34
N SER A 264 -31.02 22.10 9.57
CA SER A 264 -31.42 23.24 8.71
C SER A 264 -30.75 23.38 7.33
N SER A 265 -30.09 22.38 6.75
CA SER A 265 -29.34 22.57 5.50
C SER A 265 -29.75 21.65 4.34
N LEU A 266 -31.03 21.63 3.99
CA LEU A 266 -31.56 20.97 2.79
C LEU A 266 -32.48 21.88 1.94
N SER A 267 -32.43 23.20 2.11
CA SER A 267 -33.27 24.13 1.34
C SER A 267 -32.54 24.94 0.27
N SER A 268 -31.29 24.64 -0.08
CA SER A 268 -30.54 25.40 -1.08
C SER A 268 -29.69 24.54 -2.02
N PHE A 269 -30.28 23.42 -2.46
CA PHE A 269 -29.92 22.80 -3.74
C PHE A 269 -30.74 23.35 -4.92
N ASP A 270 -31.69 24.27 -4.66
CA ASP A 270 -32.70 24.66 -5.65
C ASP A 270 -32.75 26.14 -6.05
N ASN A 271 -32.00 27.07 -5.46
CA ASN A 271 -31.86 28.43 -6.02
C ASN A 271 -30.66 29.17 -5.43
N MET A 272 -29.93 29.85 -6.32
CA MET A 272 -28.80 30.78 -6.12
C MET A 272 -28.53 31.25 -4.68
N LEU A 273 -27.27 31.11 -4.24
CA LEU A 273 -26.42 32.15 -3.63
C LEU A 273 -24.95 31.71 -3.63
#